data_AF-A0A7C1MI48-F1
#
_entry.id   AF-A0A7C1MI48-F1
#
_cell.length_a   1.000
_cell.length_b   1.000
_cell.length_c   1.000
_cell.angle_alpha   90.00
_cell.angle_beta   90.00
_cell.angle_gamma   90.00
#
_symmetry.space_group_name_H-M   'P 1'
#
loop_
_entity.id
_entity.type
_entity.pdbx_description
1 polymer ?
#
loop_
_entity_poly.entity_id
_entity_poly.type
_entity_poly.pdbx_seq_one_letter_code
_entity_poly.pdbx_strand_id
1 'polypeptide(L)'
;MNKTKNRRKKIFANKLHRNIFLLVFFASLLPATLVTFSVYYLIFNVLAEQFVFPEAIAYSIIPATEKVTNIILAATPISISLILVIAHRITHRIVGPFDRIIRELDKRIEGNTNEAITLRDNDKFLPLVERINKLLNKINTTG
;
A
#
# COMPACT_ATOMS: atom_id res chain seq x y z
N MET A 1 -35.90 11.57 16.47
CA MET A 1 -35.65 10.10 16.44
C MET A 1 -34.27 9.86 15.82
N ASN A 2 -33.31 9.38 16.62
CA ASN A 2 -31.87 9.41 16.35
C ASN A 2 -31.45 8.27 15.38
N LYS A 3 -30.94 8.59 14.19
CA LYS A 3 -30.28 7.60 13.31
C LYS A 3 -28.82 7.45 13.72
N THR A 4 -28.52 6.51 14.60
CA THR A 4 -27.14 6.04 14.83
C THR A 4 -26.64 5.34 13.56
N LYS A 5 -26.05 6.12 12.66
CA LYS A 5 -25.45 5.65 11.41
C LYS A 5 -24.25 4.77 11.78
N ASN A 6 -24.50 3.46 11.79
CA ASN A 6 -23.54 2.40 12.05
C ASN A 6 -22.30 2.62 11.15
N ARG A 7 -21.25 3.27 11.69
CA ARG A 7 -19.98 3.47 10.98
C ARG A 7 -19.24 2.13 10.96
N ARG A 8 -19.71 1.19 10.13
CA ARG A 8 -18.94 -0.01 9.79
C ARG A 8 -17.57 0.49 9.35
N LYS A 9 -16.52 0.13 10.09
CA LYS A 9 -15.13 0.42 9.74
C LYS A 9 -14.86 -0.27 8.40
N LYS A 10 -15.11 0.43 7.29
CA LYS A 10 -14.76 -0.09 5.97
C LYS A 10 -13.25 -0.24 5.95
N ILE A 11 -12.78 -1.44 5.65
CA ILE A 11 -11.34 -1.72 5.51
C ILE A 11 -10.74 -0.75 4.48
N PHE A 12 -11.44 -0.46 3.38
CA PHE A 12 -11.02 0.55 2.42
C PHE A 12 -11.89 1.81 2.50
N ALA A 13 -11.24 2.98 2.51
CA ALA A 13 -11.89 4.28 2.60
C ALA A 13 -12.76 4.57 1.36
N ASN A 14 -12.21 4.31 0.17
CA ASN A 14 -12.90 4.51 -1.12
C ASN A 14 -12.32 3.58 -2.22
N LYS A 15 -12.76 3.76 -3.48
CA LYS A 15 -12.25 3.03 -4.64
C LYS A 15 -10.76 3.28 -4.90
N LEU A 16 -10.28 4.50 -4.70
CA LEU A 16 -8.86 4.86 -4.87
C LEU A 16 -7.96 4.11 -3.88
N HIS A 17 -8.35 4.03 -2.60
CA HIS A 17 -7.62 3.26 -1.59
C HIS A 17 -7.51 1.79 -2.01
N ARG A 18 -8.61 1.18 -2.45
CA ARG A 18 -8.60 -0.21 -2.92
C ARG A 18 -7.69 -0.41 -4.14
N ASN A 19 -7.76 0.51 -5.11
CA ASN A 19 -6.95 0.41 -6.33
C ASN A 19 -5.45 0.53 -6.04
N ILE A 20 -5.05 1.48 -5.20
CA ILE A 20 -3.65 1.63 -4.77
C ILE A 20 -3.20 0.39 -3.99
N PHE A 21 -4.04 -0.11 -3.07
CA PHE A 21 -3.72 -1.30 -2.29
C PHE A 21 -3.52 -2.54 -3.18
N LEU A 22 -4.42 -2.78 -4.14
CA LEU A 22 -4.29 -3.88 -5.09
C LEU A 22 -3.07 -3.72 -5.99
N LEU A 23 -2.78 -2.50 -6.44
CA LEU A 23 -1.56 -2.22 -7.22
C LEU A 23 -0.32 -2.60 -6.42
N VAL A 24 -0.23 -2.18 -5.15
CA VAL A 24 0.91 -2.54 -4.30
C VAL A 24 0.99 -4.05 -4.05
N PHE A 25 -0.16 -4.71 -3.86
CA PHE A 25 -0.21 -6.17 -3.72
C PHE A 25 0.38 -6.88 -4.94
N PHE A 26 -0.11 -6.59 -6.15
CA PHE A 26 0.41 -7.21 -7.37
C PHE A 26 1.86 -6.81 -7.65
N ALA A 27 2.23 -5.54 -7.40
CA ALA A 27 3.60 -5.08 -7.53
C ALA A 27 4.56 -5.80 -6.58
N SER A 28 4.10 -6.24 -5.40
CA SER A 28 4.92 -7.00 -4.44
C SER A 28 5.15 -8.45 -4.85
N LEU A 29 4.32 -9.02 -5.71
CA LEU A 29 4.51 -10.38 -6.22
C LEU A 29 5.69 -10.48 -7.17
N LEU A 30 5.93 -9.45 -7.98
CA LEU A 30 7.02 -9.43 -8.97
C LEU A 30 8.41 -9.59 -8.34
N PRO A 31 8.81 -8.82 -7.31
CA PRO A 31 10.09 -9.04 -6.65
C PRO A 31 10.13 -10.38 -5.89
N ALA A 32 9.00 -10.86 -5.36
CA ALA A 32 8.96 -12.16 -4.68
C ALA A 32 9.22 -13.32 -5.67
N THR A 33 8.63 -13.28 -6.86
CA THR A 33 8.89 -14.28 -7.90
C THR A 33 10.30 -14.19 -8.45
N LEU A 34 10.82 -12.97 -8.64
CA LEU A 34 12.22 -12.76 -9.05
C LEU A 34 13.20 -13.35 -8.03
N VAL A 35 13.05 -13.02 -6.74
CA VAL A 35 13.92 -13.57 -5.68
C VAL A 35 13.83 -15.09 -5.64
N THR A 36 12.62 -15.64 -5.74
CA THR A 36 12.44 -17.10 -5.80
C THR A 36 13.22 -17.68 -6.97
N PHE A 37 13.00 -17.19 -8.18
CA PHE A 37 13.69 -17.66 -9.38
C PHE A 37 15.21 -17.53 -9.28
N SER A 38 15.72 -16.39 -8.81
CA SER A 38 17.14 -16.14 -8.62
C SER A 38 17.78 -17.11 -7.63
N VAL A 39 17.10 -17.42 -6.53
CA VAL A 39 17.61 -18.37 -5.52
C VAL A 39 17.66 -19.79 -6.09
N TYR A 40 16.60 -20.26 -6.76
CA TYR A 40 16.63 -21.59 -7.40
C TYR A 40 17.68 -21.68 -8.51
N TYR A 41 17.81 -20.63 -9.32
CA TYR A 41 18.85 -20.55 -10.34
C TYR A 41 20.24 -20.62 -9.71
N LEU A 42 20.49 -19.90 -8.62
CA LEU A 42 21.77 -19.94 -7.90
C LEU A 42 22.07 -21.33 -7.33
N ILE A 43 21.10 -21.96 -6.67
CA ILE A 43 21.23 -23.32 -6.13
C ILE A 43 21.63 -24.29 -7.24
N PHE A 44 20.95 -24.21 -8.39
CA PHE A 44 21.25 -25.08 -9.52
C PHE A 44 22.66 -24.86 -10.07
N ASN A 45 23.06 -23.60 -10.32
CA ASN A 45 24.38 -23.31 -10.90
C ASN A 45 25.53 -23.68 -9.95
N VAL A 46 25.45 -23.28 -8.68
CA VAL A 46 26.51 -23.57 -7.69
C VAL A 46 26.69 -25.07 -7.49
N LEU A 47 25.60 -25.83 -7.47
CA LEU A 47 25.68 -27.28 -7.24
C LEU A 47 26.04 -28.04 -8.53
N ALA A 48 25.60 -27.58 -9.71
CA ALA A 48 26.01 -28.17 -10.98
C ALA A 48 27.52 -28.04 -11.23
N GLU A 49 28.16 -26.96 -10.78
CA GLU A 49 29.61 -26.78 -10.88
C GLU A 49 30.39 -27.73 -9.96
N GLN A 50 29.79 -28.21 -8.86
CA GLN A 50 30.48 -29.01 -7.84
C GLN A 50 30.32 -30.52 -8.00
N PHE A 51 29.36 -31.00 -8.80
CA PHE A 51 29.05 -32.43 -8.89
C PHE A 51 29.25 -32.99 -10.31
N VAL A 52 30.26 -33.86 -10.45
CA VAL A 52 30.52 -34.66 -11.67
C VAL A 52 29.62 -35.91 -11.74
N PHE A 53 29.05 -36.33 -10.60
CA PHE A 53 28.28 -37.58 -10.48
C PHE A 53 26.81 -37.34 -10.09
N PRO A 54 25.84 -37.98 -10.78
CA PRO A 54 24.40 -37.79 -10.54
C PRO A 54 23.91 -38.16 -9.13
N GLU A 55 24.56 -39.09 -8.44
CA GLU A 55 24.11 -39.56 -7.12
C GLU A 55 24.34 -38.50 -6.01
N ALA A 56 25.41 -37.71 -6.12
CA ALA A 56 25.73 -36.65 -5.15
C ALA A 56 24.77 -35.45 -5.25
N ILE A 57 24.22 -35.23 -6.46
CA ILE A 57 23.17 -34.24 -6.75
C ILE A 57 21.90 -34.59 -5.98
N ALA A 58 21.43 -35.84 -6.05
CA ALA A 58 20.21 -36.25 -5.36
C ALA A 58 20.33 -36.12 -3.83
N TYR A 59 21.49 -36.47 -3.26
CA TYR A 59 21.69 -36.46 -1.80
C TYR A 59 21.83 -35.04 -1.22
N SER A 60 22.32 -34.08 -2.02
CA SER A 60 22.66 -32.73 -1.53
C SER A 60 21.69 -31.65 -2.00
N ILE A 61 21.21 -31.73 -3.25
CA ILE A 61 20.34 -30.70 -3.85
C ILE A 61 18.93 -30.78 -3.30
N ILE A 62 18.36 -31.98 -3.16
CA ILE A 62 16.99 -32.18 -2.66
C ILE A 62 16.83 -31.56 -1.26
N PRO A 63 17.63 -31.91 -0.23
CA PRO A 63 17.45 -31.34 1.11
C PRO A 63 17.77 -29.84 1.17
N ALA A 64 18.72 -29.34 0.37
CA ALA A 64 18.99 -27.90 0.29
C ALA A 64 17.79 -27.14 -0.30
N THR A 65 17.20 -27.68 -1.37
CA THR A 65 16.04 -27.12 -2.05
C THR A 65 14.81 -27.13 -1.15
N GLU A 66 14.56 -28.21 -0.41
CA GLU A 66 13.45 -28.30 0.55
C GLU A 66 13.56 -27.25 1.66
N LYS A 67 14.74 -27.09 2.27
CA LYS A 67 14.98 -26.08 3.30
C LYS A 67 14.71 -24.67 2.78
N VAL A 68 15.22 -24.35 1.60
CA VAL A 68 15.02 -23.04 0.97
C VAL A 68 13.55 -22.83 0.61
N THR A 69 12.88 -23.85 0.09
CA THR A 69 11.44 -23.81 -0.22
C THR A 69 10.63 -23.47 1.02
N ASN A 70 10.91 -24.13 2.15
CA ASN A 70 10.21 -23.87 3.42
C ASN A 70 10.46 -22.45 3.93
N ILE A 71 11.69 -21.95 3.82
CA ILE A 71 12.02 -20.57 4.20
C ILE A 71 11.28 -19.57 3.30
N ILE A 72 11.31 -19.75 1.98
CA ILE A 72 10.61 -18.86 1.03
C ILE A 72 9.10 -18.89 1.28
N LEU A 73 8.53 -20.07 1.50
CA LEU A 73 7.10 -20.25 1.75
C LEU A 73 6.65 -19.56 3.04
N ALA A 74 7.49 -19.52 4.08
CA ALA A 74 7.22 -18.80 5.31
C ALA A 74 7.50 -17.29 5.17
N ALA A 75 8.64 -16.90 4.60
CA ALA A 75 9.10 -15.52 4.53
C ALA A 75 8.30 -14.66 3.55
N THR A 76 7.87 -15.22 2.43
CA THR A 76 7.11 -14.50 1.38
C THR A 76 5.80 -13.92 1.91
N PRO A 77 4.87 -14.69 2.50
CA PRO A 77 3.61 -14.13 3.00
C PRO A 77 3.83 -13.13 4.15
N ILE A 78 4.83 -13.34 5.01
CA ILE A 78 5.19 -12.40 6.07
C ILE A 78 5.65 -11.07 5.47
N SER A 79 6.55 -11.12 4.48
CA SER A 79 7.10 -9.93 3.82
C SER A 79 6.00 -9.16 3.07
N ILE A 80 5.16 -9.85 2.31
CA ILE A 80 4.02 -9.24 1.61
C ILE A 80 3.06 -8.62 2.62
N SER A 81 2.73 -9.32 3.71
CA SER A 81 1.82 -8.80 4.75
C SER A 81 2.36 -7.50 5.37
N LEU A 82 3.66 -7.45 5.66
CA LEU A 82 4.31 -6.24 6.19
C LEU A 82 4.23 -5.07 5.20
N ILE A 83 4.52 -5.32 3.92
CA ILE A 83 4.39 -4.33 2.84
C ILE A 83 2.95 -3.82 2.76
N LEU A 84 1.95 -4.71 2.79
CA LEU A 84 0.54 -4.35 2.71
C LEU A 84 0.07 -3.51 3.91
N VAL A 85 0.52 -3.83 5.13
CA VAL A 85 0.21 -3.04 6.32
C VAL A 85 0.76 -1.62 6.20
N ILE A 86 2.00 -1.48 5.74
CA ILE A 86 2.64 -0.18 5.51
C ILE A 86 1.88 0.59 4.41
N ALA A 87 1.61 -0.06 3.27
CA ALA A 87 0.90 0.53 2.15
C ALA A 87 -0.51 1.01 2.54
N HIS A 88 -1.24 0.21 3.31
CA HIS A 88 -2.54 0.55 3.85
C HIS A 88 -2.47 1.81 4.72
N ARG A 89 -1.52 1.88 5.65
CA ARG A 89 -1.35 3.02 6.55
C ARG A 89 -0.99 4.31 5.80
N ILE A 90 -0.11 4.22 4.80
CA ILE A 90 0.27 5.35 3.95
C ILE A 90 -0.94 5.81 3.13
N THR A 91 -1.61 4.88 2.45
CA THR A 91 -2.73 5.20 1.56
C THR A 91 -3.90 5.80 2.32
N HIS A 92 -4.19 5.33 3.53
CA HIS A 92 -5.24 5.91 4.37
C HIS A 92 -4.96 7.39 4.71
N ARG A 93 -3.69 7.77 4.91
CA ARG A 93 -3.26 9.17 5.17
C ARG A 93 -3.30 10.08 3.94
N ILE A 94 -3.51 9.51 2.75
CA ILE A 94 -3.65 10.26 1.49
C ILE A 94 -5.13 10.34 1.13
N VAL A 95 -5.78 9.18 1.01
CA VAL A 95 -7.14 9.07 0.51
C VAL A 95 -8.17 9.71 1.44
N GLY A 96 -8.02 9.52 2.76
CA GLY A 96 -8.96 10.09 3.72
C GLY A 96 -9.04 11.62 3.65
N PRO A 97 -7.89 12.33 3.69
CA PRO A 97 -7.85 13.78 3.51
C PRO A 97 -8.31 14.22 2.13
N PHE A 98 -7.98 13.49 1.07
CA PHE A 98 -8.42 13.79 -0.30
C PHE A 98 -9.95 13.81 -0.42
N ASP A 99 -10.64 12.76 0.06
CA ASP A 99 -12.10 12.70 0.06
C ASP A 99 -12.72 13.81 0.94
N ARG A 100 -12.04 14.20 2.01
CA ARG A 100 -12.48 15.31 2.86
C ARG A 100 -12.39 16.64 2.13
N ILE A 101 -11.29 16.91 1.42
CA ILE A 101 -11.10 18.14 0.65
C ILE A 101 -12.19 18.29 -0.39
N ILE A 102 -12.44 17.25 -1.19
CA ILE A 102 -13.49 17.27 -2.23
C ILE A 102 -14.84 17.60 -1.60
N ARG A 103 -15.23 16.89 -0.54
CA ARG A 103 -16.52 17.12 0.11
C ARG A 103 -16.66 18.54 0.68
N GLU A 104 -15.62 19.10 1.29
CA GLU A 104 -15.70 20.48 1.83
C GLU A 104 -15.73 21.52 0.70
N LEU A 105 -15.05 21.28 -0.43
CA LEU A 105 -15.14 22.13 -1.62
C LEU A 105 -16.55 22.09 -2.23
N ASP A 106 -17.14 20.91 -2.39
CA ASP A 106 -18.48 20.73 -2.95
C ASP A 106 -19.52 21.50 -2.12
N LYS A 107 -19.49 21.37 -0.79
CA LYS A 107 -20.37 22.15 0.10
C LYS A 107 -20.20 23.66 -0.08
N ARG A 108 -18.97 24.13 -0.33
CA ARG A 108 -18.67 25.55 -0.50
C ARG A 108 -19.21 26.06 -1.84
N ILE A 109 -19.10 25.26 -2.89
CA ILE A 109 -19.69 25.53 -4.21
C ILE A 109 -21.23 25.60 -4.11
N GLU A 110 -21.84 24.75 -3.29
CA GLU A 110 -23.28 24.76 -3.01
C GLU A 110 -23.73 25.92 -2.10
N GLY A 111 -22.80 26.74 -1.58
CA GLY A 111 -23.11 27.82 -0.64
C GLY A 111 -23.42 27.35 0.80
N ASN A 112 -23.16 26.09 1.11
CA ASN A 112 -23.52 25.44 2.37
C ASN A 112 -22.53 25.72 3.53
N THR A 113 -21.34 26.28 3.25
CA THR A 113 -20.37 26.65 4.28
C THR A 113 -19.37 27.68 3.78
N ASN A 114 -18.92 28.58 4.66
CA ASN A 114 -17.81 29.50 4.41
C ASN A 114 -16.57 29.21 5.28
N GLU A 115 -16.64 28.16 6.10
CA GLU A 115 -15.56 27.79 7.02
C GLU A 115 -14.29 27.36 6.27
N ALA A 116 -13.16 27.48 6.97
CA ALA A 116 -11.87 27.01 6.47
C ALA A 116 -11.84 25.47 6.42
N ILE A 117 -11.27 24.92 5.35
CA ILE A 117 -11.04 23.48 5.24
C ILE A 117 -9.94 23.09 6.24
N THR A 118 -10.21 22.11 7.11
CA THR A 118 -9.25 21.63 8.11
C THR A 118 -8.88 20.17 7.88
N LEU A 119 -7.60 19.83 8.06
CA LEU A 119 -7.07 18.46 8.04
C LEU A 119 -6.39 18.13 9.37
N ARG A 120 -6.02 16.87 9.59
CA ARG A 120 -5.22 16.46 10.74
C ARG A 120 -3.75 16.78 10.47
N ASP A 121 -2.97 17.05 11.52
CA ASP A 121 -1.57 17.47 11.39
C ASP A 121 -0.68 16.48 10.62
N ASN A 122 -1.02 15.19 10.68
CA ASN A 122 -0.29 14.11 10.01
C ASN A 122 -0.79 13.77 8.59
N ASP A 123 -1.77 14.53 8.09
CA ASP A 123 -2.32 14.33 6.76
C ASP A 123 -1.41 14.94 5.69
N LYS A 124 -1.19 14.22 4.59
CA LYS A 124 -0.22 14.63 3.56
C LYS A 124 -0.60 15.88 2.76
N PHE A 125 -1.87 16.31 2.85
CA PHE A 125 -2.41 17.42 2.06
C PHE A 125 -2.52 18.75 2.82
N LEU A 126 -1.95 18.86 4.03
CA LEU A 126 -2.01 20.09 4.82
C LEU A 126 -1.54 21.35 4.04
N PRO A 127 -0.39 21.34 3.32
CA PRO A 127 0.06 22.51 2.58
C PRO A 127 -0.86 22.90 1.41
N LEU A 128 -1.54 21.91 0.81
CA LEU A 128 -2.51 22.16 -0.25
C LEU A 128 -3.75 22.86 0.32
N VAL A 129 -4.26 22.37 1.45
CA VAL A 129 -5.42 22.94 2.12
C VAL A 129 -5.17 24.36 2.60
N GLU A 130 -3.98 24.65 3.12
CA GLU A 130 -3.59 26.02 3.48
C GLU A 130 -3.63 26.97 2.27
N ARG A 131 -3.14 26.54 1.11
CA ARG A 131 -3.18 27.33 -0.14
C ARG A 131 -4.61 27.51 -0.65
N ILE A 132 -5.43 26.47 -0.58
CA ILE A 132 -6.86 26.53 -0.93
C ILE A 132 -7.56 27.56 -0.02
N ASN A 133 -7.39 27.47 1.30
CA ASN A 133 -8.00 28.42 2.24
C ASN A 133 -7.54 29.87 1.96
N LYS A 134 -6.26 30.10 1.65
CA LYS A 134 -5.76 31.43 1.26
C LYS A 134 -6.46 31.96 -0.01
N LEU A 135 -6.64 31.12 -1.03
CA LEU A 135 -7.34 31.49 -2.26
C LEU A 135 -8.82 31.83 -1.97
N LEU A 136 -9.49 30.96 -1.22
CA LEU A 136 -10.88 31.11 -0.84
C LEU A 136 -11.13 32.39 -0.02
N ASN A 137 -10.22 32.72 0.89
CA ASN A 137 -10.29 33.97 1.65
C ASN A 137 -10.15 35.19 0.73
N LYS A 138 -9.24 35.15 -0.24
CA LYS A 138 -9.10 36.25 -1.21
C LYS A 138 -10.38 36.46 -2.01
N ILE A 139 -10.96 35.39 -2.57
CA ILE A 139 -12.20 35.48 -3.35
C ILE A 139 -13.31 36.11 -2.51
N ASN A 140 -13.48 35.67 -1.26
CA ASN A 140 -14.49 36.20 -0.36
C ASN A 140 -14.26 37.67 0.04
N THR A 141 -13.02 38.18 0.02
CA THR A 141 -12.73 39.60 0.32
C THR A 141 -12.83 40.53 -0.89
N THR A 142 -12.96 40.00 -2.12
CA THR A 142 -13.06 40.80 -3.36
C THR A 142 -14.48 40.82 -3.95
N GLY A 143 -15.42 40.11 -3.33
CA GLY A 143 -16.83 40.06 -3.71
C GLY A 143 -17.70 40.97 -2.84
#